data_AF-X1KIL6-F1
#
_entry.id   AF-X1KIL6-F1
#
_cell.length_a   1.000
_cell.length_b   1.000
_cell.length_c   1.000
_cell.angle_alpha   90.00
_cell.angle_beta   90.00
_cell.angle_gamma   90.00
#
_symmetry.space_group_name_H-M   'P 1'
#
loop_
_entity.id
_entity.type
_entity.pdbx_description
1 polymer ?
#
loop_
_entity_poly.entity_id
_entity_poly.type
_entity_poly.pdbx_seq_one_letter_code
_entity_poly.pdbx_strand_id
1 'polypeptide(L)'
;GVVKLERVQIVCPACGQQVQAVATDGRVKGYCAVVKQSVDFLIETQRGPDAEYRAKVSADMKKRWQDPEYQAKVSVGMKKVWQDPEYRAKLGAASSSP
;
A
#
# COMPACT_ATOMS: atom_id res chain seq x y z
N GLY A 1 -2.65 7.68 -12.97
CA GLY A 1 -4.07 7.88 -12.59
C GLY A 1 -4.13 9.02 -11.61
N VAL A 2 -4.93 10.05 -11.89
CA VAL A 2 -5.08 11.22 -11.03
C VAL A 2 -5.80 10.77 -9.75
N VAL A 3 -5.09 10.82 -8.62
CA VAL A 3 -5.66 10.51 -7.31
C VAL A 3 -6.69 11.62 -7.01
N LYS A 4 -7.99 11.33 -7.17
CA LYS A 4 -9.05 12.29 -6.86
C LYS A 4 -9.05 12.54 -5.35
N LEU A 5 -8.42 13.64 -4.95
CA LEU A 5 -8.43 14.16 -3.59
C LEU A 5 -9.79 14.82 -3.36
N GLU A 6 -10.73 14.09 -2.78
CA GLU A 6 -12.05 14.64 -2.44
C GLU A 6 -12.01 15.23 -1.03
N ARG A 7 -12.36 16.53 -0.91
CA ARG A 7 -12.42 17.21 0.38
C ARG A 7 -13.79 16.97 1.00
N VAL A 8 -13.82 16.28 2.12
CA VAL A 8 -15.05 15.94 2.86
C VAL A 8 -15.05 16.63 4.22
N GLN A 9 -16.23 17.07 4.66
CA GLN A 9 -16.43 17.59 6.00
C GLN A 9 -16.93 16.45 6.89
N ILE A 10 -16.18 16.14 7.93
CA ILE A 10 -16.51 15.05 8.87
C ILE A 10 -16.47 15.57 10.30
N VAL A 11 -17.26 14.94 11.17
CA VAL A 11 -17.26 15.27 12.60
C VAL A 11 -16.16 14.46 13.28
N CYS A 12 -15.25 15.14 13.97
CA CYS A 12 -14.17 14.49 14.71
C CYS A 12 -14.75 13.74 15.93
N PRO A 13 -14.54 12.42 16.09
CA PRO A 13 -15.11 11.68 17.21
C PRO A 13 -14.43 12.00 18.55
N ALA A 14 -13.22 12.58 18.51
CA ALA A 14 -12.49 12.96 19.72
C ALA A 14 -13.01 14.27 20.36
N CYS A 15 -13.54 15.20 19.56
CA CYS A 15 -13.96 16.53 20.03
C CYS A 15 -15.35 16.97 19.57
N GLY A 16 -16.04 16.18 18.74
CA GLY A 16 -17.36 16.50 18.20
C GLY A 16 -17.40 17.65 17.19
N GLN A 17 -16.25 18.16 16.76
CA GLN A 17 -16.17 19.34 15.89
C GLN A 17 -16.05 18.96 14.41
N GLN A 18 -16.65 19.76 13.53
CA GLN A 18 -16.58 19.58 12.08
C GLN A 18 -15.18 19.97 11.58
N VAL A 19 -14.48 19.03 10.94
CA VAL A 19 -13.14 19.21 10.38
C VAL A 19 -13.11 18.91 8.89
N GLN A 20 -12.25 19.61 8.17
CA GLN A 20 -12.00 19.37 6.75
C GLN A 20 -11.00 18.22 6.61
N ALA A 21 -11.39 17.17 5.89
CA ALA A 21 -10.56 16.00 5.66
C ALA A 21 -10.44 15.69 4.17
N VAL A 22 -9.34 15.05 3.81
CA VAL A 22 -9.06 14.65 2.43
C VAL A 22 -9.21 13.14 2.34
N ALA A 23 -10.16 12.69 1.52
CA ALA A 23 -10.36 11.29 1.19
C ALA A 23 -9.42 10.88 0.06
N THR A 24 -8.71 9.76 0.25
CA THR A 24 -7.86 9.14 -0.75
C THR A 24 -7.85 7.64 -0.56
N ASP A 25 -8.33 6.91 -1.58
CA ASP A 25 -8.25 5.45 -1.64
C ASP A 25 -8.78 4.75 -0.37
N GLY A 26 -10.00 5.14 0.06
CA GLY A 26 -10.66 4.56 1.23
C GLY A 26 -10.08 4.99 2.59
N ARG A 27 -9.07 5.87 2.63
CA ARG A 27 -8.58 6.50 3.85
C ARG A 27 -8.90 7.98 3.86
N VAL A 28 -9.42 8.48 4.97
CA VAL A 28 -9.70 9.90 5.13
C VAL A 28 -8.74 10.48 6.16
N LYS A 29 -7.86 11.37 5.72
CA LYS A 29 -6.96 12.10 6.62
C LYS A 29 -7.53 13.49 6.87
N GLY A 30 -7.90 13.79 8.10
CA GLY A 30 -8.34 15.12 8.48
C GLY A 30 -7.43 15.73 9.53
N TYR A 31 -7.27 17.05 9.47
CA TYR A 31 -6.53 17.80 10.46
C TYR A 31 -7.49 18.30 11.54
N CYS A 32 -7.28 17.87 12.77
CA CYS A 32 -8.03 18.41 13.90
C CYS A 32 -7.24 19.55 14.53
N ALA A 33 -7.73 20.78 14.38
CA ALA A 33 -7.08 21.98 14.93
C ALA A 33 -7.07 22.01 16.47
N VAL A 34 -8.01 21.31 17.11
CA VAL A 34 -8.15 21.26 18.58
C VAL A 34 -7.00 20.48 19.21
N VAL A 35 -6.70 19.29 18.68
CA VAL A 35 -5.57 18.46 19.13
C VAL A 35 -4.29 18.71 18.32
N LYS A 36 -4.34 19.64 17.35
CA LYS A 36 -3.28 19.97 16.38
C LYS A 36 -2.67 18.73 15.72
N GLN A 37 -3.47 17.69 15.50
CA GLN A 37 -3.01 16.39 15.02
C GLN A 37 -3.79 15.95 13.78
N SER A 38 -3.10 15.30 12.85
CA SER A 38 -3.71 14.58 11.74
C SER A 38 -4.28 13.27 12.26
N VAL A 39 -5.59 13.14 12.22
CA VAL A 39 -6.30 11.92 12.59
C VAL A 39 -6.67 11.18 11.32
N ASP A 40 -6.37 9.87 11.31
CA ASP A 40 -6.81 8.96 10.25
C ASP A 40 -8.23 8.51 10.60
N PHE A 41 -9.17 8.94 9.78
CA PHE A 41 -10.56 8.55 9.89
C PHE A 41 -10.77 7.36 8.96
N LEU A 42 -10.95 6.20 9.57
CA LEU A 42 -11.45 5.03 8.88
C LEU A 42 -12.94 5.25 8.64
N ILE A 43 -13.32 5.65 7.42
CA ILE A 43 -14.71 5.47 7.01
C ILE A 43 -14.87 3.95 6.82
N GLU A 44 -15.86 3.38 7.50
CA GLU A 44 -16.22 1.94 7.45
C GLU A 44 -16.57 1.45 6.03
N THR A 45 -16.52 2.32 5.02
CA THR A 45 -16.42 1.94 3.61
C THR A 45 -15.04 1.33 3.34
N GLN A 46 -14.85 0.11 3.85
CA GLN A 46 -13.75 -0.78 3.56
C GLN A 46 -13.74 -1.10 2.07
N ARG A 47 -12.94 -0.36 1.31
CA ARG A 47 -12.39 -0.84 0.05
C ARG A 47 -10.89 -0.64 0.11
N GLY A 48 -10.25 -1.45 0.97
CA GLY A 48 -8.85 -1.83 0.72
C GLY A 48 -8.74 -2.36 -0.71
N PRO A 49 -7.54 -2.39 -1.33
CA PRO A 49 -7.38 -2.60 -2.77
C PRO A 49 -8.32 -3.71 -3.21
N ASP A 50 -9.32 -3.33 -3.97
CA ASP A 50 -10.50 -4.13 -4.27
C ASP A 50 -10.13 -5.58 -4.45
N ALA A 51 -10.91 -6.52 -3.92
CA ALA A 51 -10.73 -7.92 -4.30
C ALA A 51 -10.65 -8.06 -5.84
N GLU A 52 -11.40 -7.21 -6.55
CA GLU A 52 -11.35 -7.06 -8.00
C GLU A 52 -10.02 -6.46 -8.54
N TYR A 53 -9.46 -5.44 -7.89
CA TYR A 53 -8.15 -4.87 -8.24
C TYR A 53 -7.03 -5.87 -8.00
N ARG A 54 -7.04 -6.56 -6.85
CA ARG A 54 -6.10 -7.65 -6.54
C ARG A 54 -6.22 -8.79 -7.55
N ALA A 55 -7.44 -9.17 -7.93
CA ALA A 55 -7.68 -10.19 -8.95
C ALA A 55 -7.14 -9.76 -10.32
N LYS A 56 -7.38 -8.52 -10.74
CA LYS A 56 -6.85 -7.95 -11.99
C LYS A 56 -5.33 -7.93 -12.01
N VAL A 57 -4.70 -7.44 -10.94
CA VAL A 57 -3.23 -7.42 -10.82
C VAL A 57 -2.67 -8.84 -10.82
N SER A 58 -3.29 -9.78 -10.11
CA SER A 58 -2.86 -11.18 -10.08
C SER A 58 -2.98 -11.85 -11.46
N ALA A 59 -4.07 -11.60 -12.19
CA ALA A 59 -4.26 -12.12 -13.54
C ALA A 59 -3.23 -11.55 -14.53
N ASP A 60 -2.97 -10.23 -14.48
CA ASP A 60 -1.97 -9.58 -15.33
C ASP A 60 -0.56 -10.11 -15.04
N MET A 61 -0.20 -10.24 -13.76
CA MET A 61 1.07 -10.83 -13.33
C MET A 61 1.22 -12.28 -13.79
N LYS A 62 0.17 -13.10 -13.67
CA LYS A 62 0.19 -14.49 -14.17
C LYS A 62 0.42 -14.53 -15.68
N LYS A 63 -0.24 -13.67 -16.44
CA LYS A 63 -0.04 -13.57 -17.90
C LYS A 63 1.39 -13.16 -18.23
N ARG A 64 1.95 -12.20 -17.49
CA ARG A 64 3.34 -11.77 -17.66
C ARG A 64 4.34 -12.87 -17.26
N TRP A 65 3.97 -13.74 -16.31
CA TRP A 65 4.79 -14.88 -15.88
C TRP A 65 4.83 -16.03 -16.89
N GLN A 66 3.85 -16.11 -17.80
CA GLN A 66 3.87 -17.07 -18.91
C GLN A 66 4.81 -16.64 -20.03
N ASP A 67 5.25 -15.38 -20.04
CA ASP A 67 6.21 -14.88 -21.01
C ASP A 67 7.64 -15.36 -20.63
N PRO A 68 8.30 -16.15 -21.49
CA PRO A 68 9.61 -16.72 -21.19
C PRO A 68 10.71 -15.66 -21.10
N GLU A 69 10.60 -14.56 -21.86
CA GLU A 69 11.56 -13.45 -21.78
C GLU A 69 11.47 -12.72 -20.43
N TYR A 70 10.25 -12.49 -19.94
CA TYR A 70 10.03 -11.90 -18.63
C TYR A 70 10.56 -12.81 -17.52
N GLN A 71 10.27 -14.11 -17.59
CA GLN A 71 10.79 -15.07 -16.62
C GLN A 71 12.33 -15.12 -16.61
N ALA A 72 12.96 -15.08 -17.80
CA ALA A 72 14.42 -15.03 -17.92
C ALA A 72 15.01 -13.75 -17.30
N LYS A 73 14.43 -12.58 -17.60
CA LYS A 73 14.86 -11.29 -17.02
C LYS A 73 14.76 -11.29 -15.50
N VAL A 74 13.65 -11.80 -14.96
CA VAL A 74 13.47 -11.86 -13.50
C VAL A 74 14.39 -12.90 -12.86
N SER A 75 14.60 -14.06 -13.48
CA SER A 75 15.57 -15.06 -13.00
C SER A 75 17.01 -14.51 -12.96
N VAL A 76 17.42 -13.75 -13.98
CA VAL A 76 18.73 -13.07 -14.00
C VAL A 76 18.82 -11.99 -12.91
N GLY A 77 17.77 -11.19 -12.73
CA GLY A 77 17.69 -10.20 -11.65
C GLY A 77 17.78 -10.84 -10.27
N MET A 78 17.01 -11.91 -10.02
CA MET A 78 17.04 -12.66 -8.77
C MET A 78 18.38 -13.32 -8.53
N LYS A 79 19.05 -13.87 -9.56
CA LYS A 79 20.41 -14.41 -9.41
C LYS A 79 21.41 -13.34 -8.99
N LYS A 80 21.34 -12.13 -9.55
CA LYS A 80 22.20 -11.01 -9.15
C LYS A 80 21.95 -10.61 -7.70
N VAL A 81 20.68 -10.48 -7.32
CA VAL A 81 20.29 -10.18 -5.93
C VAL A 81 20.72 -11.31 -4.98
N TRP A 82 20.67 -12.57 -5.40
CA TRP A 82 21.10 -13.72 -4.59
C TRP A 82 22.62 -13.83 -4.42
N GLN A 83 23.37 -13.32 -5.40
CA GLN A 83 24.83 -13.19 -5.34
C GLN A 83 25.26 -11.95 -4.54
N ASP A 84 24.34 -11.02 -4.28
CA ASP A 84 24.62 -9.86 -3.46
C ASP A 84 24.84 -10.28 -1.98
N PRO A 85 26.03 -9.99 -1.42
CA PRO A 85 26.38 -10.43 -0.08
C PRO A 85 25.56 -9.69 1.00
N GLU A 86 25.14 -8.44 0.76
CA GLU A 86 24.30 -7.71 1.70
C GLU A 86 22.89 -8.30 1.75
N TYR A 87 22.34 -8.70 0.60
CA TYR A 87 21.06 -9.39 0.54
C TYR A 87 21.11 -10.77 1.22
N ARG A 88 22.19 -11.54 1.00
CA ARG A 88 22.42 -12.81 1.72
C ARG A 88 22.57 -12.62 3.23
N ALA A 89 23.26 -11.57 3.68
CA ALA A 89 23.41 -11.28 5.10
C ALA A 89 22.07 -10.93 5.76
N LYS A 90 21.22 -10.15 5.09
CA LYS A 90 19.86 -9.82 5.58
C LYS A 90 18.94 -11.05 5.63
N LEU A 91 19.00 -11.92 4.61
CA LEU A 91 18.24 -13.18 4.61
C LEU A 91 18.75 -14.16 5.67
N GLY A 92 20.07 -14.30 5.78
CA GLY A 92 20.71 -15.12 6.79
C GLY A 92 20.37 -14.66 8.20
N ALA A 93 20.34 -13.35 8.46
CA ALA A 93 19.90 -12.79 9.73
C ALA A 93 18.43 -13.09 10.04
N ALA A 94 17.55 -13.11 9.02
CA ALA A 94 16.16 -13.49 9.19
C ALA A 94 15.95 -15.01 9.40
N SER A 95 16.83 -15.85 8.85
CA SER A 95 16.81 -17.31 9.06
C SER A 95 17.63 -17.78 10.27
N SER A 96 18.31 -16.86 10.96
CA SER A 96 19.14 -17.13 12.15
C SER A 96 18.49 -16.64 13.45
N SER A 97 17.17 -16.40 13.45
CA SER A 97 16.40 -16.36 14.69
C SER A 97 15.90 -17.78 15.00
N PRO A 98 16.34 -18.41 16.11
CA PRO A 98 15.76 -19.65 16.61
C PRO A 98 14.31 -19.46 17.10
#